data_AF-A0A0V8RWX9-F1
#
_entry.id   AF-A0A0V8RWX9-F1
#
_cell.length_a   1.000
_cell.length_b   1.000
_cell.length_c   1.000
_cell.angle_alpha   90.00
_cell.angle_beta   90.00
_cell.angle_gamma   90.00
#
_symmetry.space_group_name_H-M   'P 1'
#
loop_
_entity.id
_entity.type
_entity.pdbx_description
1 polymer ?
#
loop_
_entity_poly.entity_id
_entity_poly.type
_entity_poly.pdbx_seq_one_letter_code
_entity_poly.pdbx_strand_id
1 'polypeptide(L)'
;MEEVLRRYDPSRVTIGVLASHSALDVLRGARRLGFRTLAVAKRGRDLAYRMLPVVDELLVLDDYRDMLRDEVQEKMRRLNTVFVPNRSFAVYVGYEGIENEFLVPVFGNRFLLRWEERVGGKNYYRLLDEAGIPRPRVYERPEDADGPVIVKLPEARRRVERAFFIARDGKAAVEKLRELMEKGVIDEESLKAMTVEEYVPGAHFNLNFFQSLVYGRLELHSIDRRLQTNIDDLNRLPAWIQEGLEGAVEPRMIEIGHIPVTIRESMLHRVFELGLRFAEAAARLEPPGVLGPFTLQAIATPELGLVVYDIAPRIGGGTNAVMAWGGQYSSLYFDRPLSLGERIALEIHEALRRGGVEALARLVT
;
A
#
# COMPACT_ATOMS: atom_id res chain seq x y z
N MET A 1 -18.84 12.37 -9.29
CA MET A 1 -19.31 11.36 -8.33
C MET A 1 -20.62 11.73 -7.62
N GLU A 2 -20.84 13.00 -7.29
CA GLU A 2 -22.06 13.47 -6.59
C GLU A 2 -23.37 13.00 -7.22
N GLU A 3 -23.50 13.04 -8.55
CA GLU A 3 -24.73 12.58 -9.23
C GLU A 3 -25.03 11.09 -9.02
N VAL A 4 -23.99 10.24 -8.97
CA VAL A 4 -24.13 8.82 -8.69
C VAL A 4 -24.60 8.63 -7.25
N LEU A 5 -23.95 9.33 -6.31
CA LEU A 5 -24.26 9.28 -4.89
C LEU A 5 -25.67 9.79 -4.57
N ARG A 6 -26.18 10.82 -5.25
CA ARG A 6 -27.56 11.33 -5.05
C ARG A 6 -28.64 10.27 -5.32
N ARG A 7 -28.32 9.22 -6.08
CA ARG A 7 -29.21 8.08 -6.35
C ARG A 7 -29.08 6.98 -5.31
N TYR A 8 -28.12 7.07 -4.39
CA TYR A 8 -27.90 6.05 -3.38
C TYR A 8 -28.88 6.24 -2.22
N ASP A 9 -29.33 5.11 -1.66
CA ASP A 9 -30.02 5.06 -0.38
C ASP A 9 -28.95 5.00 0.74
N PRO A 10 -28.83 6.05 1.59
CA PRO A 10 -27.84 6.08 2.65
C PRO A 10 -27.96 4.91 3.64
N SER A 11 -29.15 4.34 3.81
CA SER A 11 -29.38 3.22 4.73
C SER A 11 -28.97 1.86 4.15
N ARG A 12 -28.66 1.80 2.84
CA ARG A 12 -28.37 0.56 2.10
C ARG A 12 -26.99 0.55 1.45
N VAL A 13 -26.09 1.44 1.89
CA VAL A 13 -24.72 1.49 1.40
C VAL A 13 -24.05 0.13 1.57
N THR A 14 -23.41 -0.34 0.50
CA THR A 14 -22.59 -1.55 0.49
C THR A 14 -21.13 -1.15 0.46
N ILE A 15 -20.26 -1.80 1.23
CA ILE A 15 -18.81 -1.59 1.12
C ILE A 15 -18.23 -2.66 0.19
N GLY A 16 -17.68 -2.20 -0.93
CA GLY A 16 -17.09 -3.04 -1.97
C GLY A 16 -15.56 -3.00 -1.95
N VAL A 17 -14.90 -4.10 -2.32
CA VAL A 17 -13.44 -4.15 -2.45
C VAL A 17 -13.01 -5.22 -3.46
N LEU A 18 -11.89 -4.99 -4.15
CA LEU A 18 -11.27 -6.02 -4.99
C LEU A 18 -10.68 -7.11 -4.11
N ALA A 19 -11.07 -8.35 -4.34
CA ALA A 19 -10.78 -9.53 -3.53
C ALA A 19 -9.31 -9.98 -3.61
N SER A 20 -8.43 -9.17 -3.02
CA SER A 20 -6.99 -9.42 -2.86
C SER A 20 -6.41 -8.45 -1.81
N HIS A 21 -5.12 -8.59 -1.49
CA HIS A 21 -4.30 -7.67 -0.68
C HIS A 21 -4.79 -7.43 0.76
N SER A 22 -5.84 -6.65 0.97
CA SER A 22 -6.40 -6.27 2.29
C SER A 22 -7.92 -6.39 2.35
N ALA A 23 -8.53 -7.05 1.35
CA ALA A 23 -9.98 -7.17 1.23
C ALA A 23 -10.64 -7.82 2.45
N LEU A 24 -10.02 -8.84 3.06
CA LEU A 24 -10.62 -9.52 4.21
C LEU A 24 -10.79 -8.59 5.41
N ASP A 25 -9.84 -7.68 5.64
CA ASP A 25 -9.93 -6.66 6.70
C ASP A 25 -11.09 -5.70 6.41
N VAL A 26 -11.14 -5.17 5.18
CA VAL A 26 -12.23 -4.26 4.74
C VAL A 26 -13.60 -4.92 4.87
N LEU A 27 -13.77 -6.14 4.36
CA LEU A 27 -15.03 -6.88 4.38
C LEU A 27 -15.47 -7.20 5.81
N ARG A 28 -14.55 -7.71 6.65
CA ARG A 28 -14.85 -7.98 8.06
C ARG A 28 -15.21 -6.70 8.80
N GLY A 29 -14.47 -5.63 8.58
CA GLY A 29 -14.71 -4.33 9.21
C GLY A 29 -16.07 -3.74 8.85
N ALA A 30 -16.41 -3.74 7.56
CA ALA A 30 -17.71 -3.33 7.04
C ALA A 30 -18.86 -4.10 7.70
N ARG A 31 -18.78 -5.44 7.72
CA ARG A 31 -19.80 -6.30 8.34
C ARG A 31 -19.99 -6.00 9.83
N ARG A 32 -18.91 -5.74 10.58
CA ARG A 32 -19.00 -5.42 12.02
C ARG A 32 -19.70 -4.10 12.31
N LEU A 33 -19.75 -3.19 11.33
CA LEU A 33 -20.49 -1.92 11.39
C LEU A 33 -21.88 -2.02 10.74
N GLY A 34 -22.32 -3.23 10.34
CA GLY A 34 -23.65 -3.49 9.80
C GLY A 34 -23.81 -3.20 8.30
N PHE A 35 -22.72 -2.90 7.59
CA PHE A 35 -22.77 -2.74 6.13
C PHE A 35 -22.88 -4.10 5.43
N ARG A 36 -23.61 -4.11 4.32
CA ARG A 36 -23.51 -5.20 3.34
C ARG A 36 -22.13 -5.17 2.69
N THR A 37 -21.57 -6.33 2.39
CA THR A 37 -20.24 -6.45 1.80
C THR A 37 -20.25 -6.99 0.38
N LEU A 38 -19.42 -6.42 -0.50
CA LEU A 38 -19.21 -6.87 -1.86
C LEU A 38 -17.72 -7.18 -2.11
N ALA A 39 -17.41 -8.41 -2.51
CA ALA A 39 -16.08 -8.79 -2.97
C ALA A 39 -16.08 -8.97 -4.50
N VAL A 40 -15.13 -8.34 -5.18
CA VAL A 40 -14.92 -8.51 -6.63
C VAL A 40 -13.67 -9.36 -6.85
N ALA A 41 -13.85 -10.62 -7.24
CA ALA A 41 -12.78 -11.60 -7.36
C ALA A 41 -12.54 -12.00 -8.82
N LYS A 42 -11.32 -12.47 -9.11
CA LYS A 42 -10.98 -13.10 -10.37
C LYS A 42 -11.21 -14.61 -10.28
N ARG A 43 -11.76 -15.21 -11.35
CA ARG A 43 -11.97 -16.67 -11.45
C ARG A 43 -10.68 -17.42 -11.14
N GLY A 44 -10.75 -18.39 -10.23
CA GLY A 44 -9.60 -19.17 -9.77
C GLY A 44 -8.83 -18.52 -8.60
N ARG A 45 -9.19 -17.30 -8.18
CA ARG A 45 -8.68 -16.61 -6.98
C ARG A 45 -9.79 -16.25 -5.99
N ASP A 46 -10.93 -16.91 -6.10
CA ASP A 46 -12.17 -16.61 -5.37
C ASP A 46 -12.46 -17.57 -4.21
N LEU A 47 -11.68 -18.65 -4.05
CA LEU A 47 -11.96 -19.70 -3.06
C LEU A 47 -12.03 -19.17 -1.62
N ALA A 48 -11.05 -18.37 -1.17
CA ALA A 48 -11.05 -17.82 0.18
C ALA A 48 -12.32 -16.97 0.46
N TYR A 49 -12.76 -16.20 -0.53
CA TYR A 49 -13.93 -15.33 -0.44
C TYR A 49 -15.26 -16.10 -0.50
N ARG A 50 -15.29 -17.31 -1.07
CA ARG A 50 -16.43 -18.23 -0.96
C ARG A 50 -16.52 -18.91 0.40
N MET A 51 -15.38 -19.24 0.99
CA MET A 51 -15.30 -20.03 2.22
C MET A 51 -15.48 -19.18 3.48
N LEU A 52 -15.04 -17.92 3.45
CA LEU A 52 -15.06 -17.05 4.61
C LEU A 52 -16.40 -16.31 4.73
N PRO A 53 -17.06 -16.30 5.92
CA PRO A 53 -18.38 -15.71 6.13
C PRO A 53 -18.30 -14.19 6.33
N VAL A 54 -17.58 -13.49 5.46
CA VAL A 54 -17.42 -12.02 5.47
C VAL A 54 -17.92 -11.37 4.18
N VAL A 55 -18.40 -12.16 3.24
CA VAL A 55 -18.86 -11.73 1.91
C VAL A 55 -20.35 -11.97 1.78
N ASP A 56 -21.14 -10.91 1.58
CA ASP A 56 -22.57 -11.04 1.29
C ASP A 56 -22.82 -11.18 -0.21
N GLU A 57 -22.06 -10.45 -1.02
CA GLU A 57 -22.10 -10.51 -2.48
C GLU A 57 -20.71 -10.81 -3.04
N LEU A 58 -20.59 -11.86 -3.84
CA LEU A 58 -19.36 -12.21 -4.54
C LEU A 58 -19.56 -12.05 -6.05
N LEU A 59 -18.87 -11.08 -6.64
CA LEU A 59 -18.82 -10.88 -8.09
C LEU A 59 -17.53 -11.50 -8.63
N VAL A 60 -17.65 -12.60 -9.39
CA VAL A 60 -16.50 -13.27 -10.00
C VAL A 60 -16.39 -12.87 -11.47
N LEU A 61 -15.24 -12.33 -11.83
CA LEU A 61 -14.90 -11.86 -13.18
C LEU A 61 -13.81 -12.74 -13.79
N ASP A 62 -13.69 -12.75 -15.11
CA ASP A 62 -12.62 -13.46 -15.81
C ASP A 62 -11.32 -12.65 -15.76
N ASP A 63 -11.41 -11.34 -15.88
CA ASP A 63 -10.32 -10.41 -15.61
C ASP A 63 -10.74 -9.27 -14.68
N TYR A 64 -9.79 -8.72 -13.90
CA TYR A 64 -10.10 -7.57 -13.04
C TYR A 64 -10.41 -6.31 -13.85
N ARG A 65 -9.91 -6.18 -15.08
CA ARG A 65 -10.28 -5.07 -15.98
C ARG A 65 -11.75 -5.09 -16.37
N ASP A 66 -12.43 -6.24 -16.28
CA ASP A 66 -13.87 -6.34 -16.53
C ASP A 66 -14.71 -5.50 -15.53
N MET A 67 -14.10 -5.04 -14.42
CA MET A 67 -14.69 -4.07 -13.52
C MET A 67 -15.08 -2.75 -14.21
N LEU A 68 -14.45 -2.41 -15.33
CA LEU A 68 -14.73 -1.21 -16.10
C LEU A 68 -15.96 -1.37 -17.03
N ARG A 69 -16.49 -2.59 -17.22
CA ARG A 69 -17.67 -2.83 -18.07
C ARG A 69 -18.92 -2.21 -17.45
N ASP A 70 -19.73 -1.54 -18.25
CA ASP A 70 -20.91 -0.81 -17.78
C ASP A 70 -21.87 -1.67 -16.94
N GLU A 71 -22.11 -2.91 -17.35
CA GLU A 71 -22.96 -3.88 -16.66
C GLU A 71 -22.47 -4.21 -15.24
N VAL A 72 -21.14 -4.32 -15.07
CA VAL A 72 -20.50 -4.61 -13.77
C VAL A 72 -20.61 -3.39 -12.87
N GLN A 73 -20.31 -2.20 -13.40
CA GLN A 73 -20.42 -0.96 -12.65
C GLN A 73 -21.86 -0.62 -12.29
N GLU A 74 -22.82 -0.88 -13.18
CA GLU A 74 -24.24 -0.69 -12.91
C GLU A 74 -24.72 -1.59 -11.77
N LYS A 75 -24.30 -2.86 -11.76
CA LYS A 75 -24.57 -3.76 -10.64
C LYS A 75 -24.02 -3.19 -9.32
N MET A 76 -22.78 -2.69 -9.31
CA MET A 76 -22.20 -2.05 -8.12
C MET A 76 -22.99 -0.81 -7.68
N ARG A 77 -23.40 0.05 -8.61
CA ARG A 77 -24.23 1.23 -8.31
C ARG A 77 -25.61 0.88 -7.78
N ARG A 78 -26.28 -0.14 -8.32
CA ARG A 78 -27.58 -0.64 -7.82
C ARG A 78 -27.47 -1.18 -6.39
N LEU A 79 -26.30 -1.69 -6.00
CA LEU A 79 -26.00 -2.10 -4.64
C LEU A 79 -25.60 -0.93 -3.72
N ASN A 80 -25.60 0.32 -4.19
CA ASN A 80 -25.15 1.49 -3.44
C ASN A 80 -23.70 1.33 -2.95
N THR A 81 -22.84 0.78 -3.82
CA THR A 81 -21.47 0.41 -3.44
C THR A 81 -20.57 1.62 -3.27
N VAL A 82 -19.96 1.76 -2.10
CA VAL A 82 -18.74 2.56 -1.91
C VAL A 82 -17.55 1.62 -1.96
N PHE A 83 -16.68 1.84 -2.94
CA PHE A 83 -15.55 0.97 -3.23
C PHE A 83 -14.30 1.41 -2.47
N VAL A 84 -13.68 0.50 -1.71
CA VAL A 84 -12.44 0.75 -0.97
C VAL A 84 -11.26 0.26 -1.81
N PRO A 85 -10.35 1.15 -2.25
CA PRO A 85 -9.23 0.77 -3.10
C PRO A 85 -8.13 0.08 -2.30
N ASN A 86 -7.54 -0.96 -2.89
CA ASN A 86 -6.31 -1.59 -2.41
C ASN A 86 -5.27 -1.66 -3.53
N ARG A 87 -4.06 -2.16 -3.26
CA ARG A 87 -3.00 -2.24 -4.29
C ARG A 87 -3.41 -3.03 -5.52
N SER A 88 -4.12 -4.14 -5.34
CA SER A 88 -4.55 -5.00 -6.44
C SER A 88 -5.56 -4.29 -7.34
N PHE A 89 -6.40 -3.39 -6.81
CA PHE A 89 -7.27 -2.54 -7.61
C PHE A 89 -6.45 -1.63 -8.53
N ALA A 90 -5.51 -0.87 -7.96
CA ALA A 90 -4.62 0.02 -8.72
C ALA A 90 -3.83 -0.73 -9.81
N VAL A 91 -3.25 -1.88 -9.48
CA VAL A 91 -2.37 -2.64 -10.39
C VAL A 91 -3.15 -3.36 -11.49
N TYR A 92 -4.25 -4.05 -11.16
CA TYR A 92 -4.92 -4.93 -12.12
C TYR A 92 -6.00 -4.22 -12.95
N VAL A 93 -6.64 -3.19 -12.42
CA VAL A 93 -7.60 -2.38 -13.20
C VAL A 93 -6.88 -1.30 -13.99
N GLY A 94 -5.83 -0.72 -13.41
CA GLY A 94 -5.00 0.32 -14.02
C GLY A 94 -5.49 1.74 -13.74
N TYR A 95 -4.55 2.67 -13.57
CA TYR A 95 -4.85 4.05 -13.16
C TYR A 95 -5.77 4.78 -14.15
N GLU A 96 -5.54 4.65 -15.46
CA GLU A 96 -6.38 5.30 -16.48
C GLU A 96 -7.85 4.88 -16.38
N GLY A 97 -8.11 3.57 -16.22
CA GLY A 97 -9.47 3.07 -16.07
C GLY A 97 -10.11 3.52 -14.75
N ILE A 98 -9.35 3.54 -13.66
CA ILE A 98 -9.85 3.99 -12.35
C ILE A 98 -10.17 5.49 -12.35
N GLU A 99 -9.32 6.30 -12.95
CA GLU A 99 -9.45 7.75 -12.97
C GLU A 99 -10.55 8.21 -13.93
N ASN A 100 -10.69 7.57 -15.10
CA ASN A 100 -11.55 8.08 -16.18
C ASN A 100 -12.80 7.24 -16.45
N GLU A 101 -12.81 5.93 -16.15
CA GLU A 101 -13.86 5.01 -16.57
C GLU A 101 -14.65 4.39 -15.40
N PHE A 102 -14.07 4.34 -14.19
CA PHE A 102 -14.68 3.69 -13.03
C PHE A 102 -15.68 4.60 -12.30
N LEU A 103 -16.93 4.58 -12.74
CA LEU A 103 -18.05 5.39 -12.26
C LEU A 103 -18.78 4.78 -11.04
N VAL A 104 -18.02 4.26 -10.07
CA VAL A 104 -18.49 3.86 -8.73
C VAL A 104 -17.75 4.74 -7.70
N PRO A 105 -18.40 5.22 -6.62
CA PRO A 105 -17.73 6.01 -5.59
C PRO A 105 -16.55 5.27 -4.99
N VAL A 106 -15.36 5.87 -5.00
CA VAL A 106 -14.15 5.28 -4.41
C VAL A 106 -13.85 6.00 -3.10
N PHE A 107 -13.89 5.30 -1.97
CA PHE A 107 -13.43 5.84 -0.69
C PHE A 107 -11.95 6.16 -0.76
N GLY A 108 -11.58 7.41 -0.48
CA GLY A 108 -10.24 7.90 -0.75
C GLY A 108 -10.20 8.89 -1.92
N ASN A 109 -8.99 9.31 -2.25
CA ASN A 109 -8.70 10.07 -3.45
C ASN A 109 -8.15 9.12 -4.52
N ARG A 110 -8.96 8.82 -5.54
CA ARG A 110 -8.62 7.90 -6.63
C ARG A 110 -7.39 8.35 -7.42
N PHE A 111 -7.17 9.66 -7.53
CA PHE A 111 -6.05 10.23 -8.27
C PHE A 111 -4.73 10.11 -7.49
N LEU A 112 -4.79 10.01 -6.15
CA LEU A 112 -3.62 9.73 -5.33
C LEU A 112 -3.07 8.32 -5.54
N LEU A 113 -3.85 7.35 -6.03
CA LEU A 113 -3.37 5.98 -6.25
C LEU A 113 -2.16 5.94 -7.19
N ARG A 114 -2.13 6.81 -8.21
CA ARG A 114 -1.03 6.92 -9.18
C ARG A 114 0.27 7.42 -8.54
N TRP A 115 0.20 8.18 -7.45
CA TRP A 115 1.39 8.72 -6.77
C TRP A 115 2.26 7.65 -6.09
N GLU A 116 1.77 6.41 -5.98
CA GLU A 116 2.59 5.26 -5.56
C GLU A 116 3.63 4.86 -6.62
N GLU A 117 3.53 5.36 -7.86
CA GLU A 117 4.48 5.07 -8.93
C GLU A 117 5.86 5.70 -8.71
N ARG A 118 6.87 5.12 -9.35
CA ARG A 118 8.28 5.56 -9.26
C ARG A 118 8.72 6.43 -10.45
N VAL A 119 7.89 6.46 -11.50
CA VAL A 119 8.18 7.10 -12.79
C VAL A 119 7.05 8.06 -13.17
N GLY A 120 7.34 9.00 -14.08
CA GLY A 120 6.37 9.99 -14.56
C GLY A 120 6.17 11.18 -13.62
N GLY A 121 5.24 12.07 -13.97
CA GLY A 121 5.04 13.35 -13.26
C GLY A 121 4.36 13.24 -11.88
N LYS A 122 3.64 12.14 -11.63
CA LYS A 122 3.03 11.78 -10.35
C LYS A 122 3.76 10.56 -9.80
N ASN A 123 4.80 10.80 -9.01
CA ASN A 123 5.60 9.74 -8.41
C ASN A 123 5.90 10.07 -6.94
N TYR A 124 6.18 9.03 -6.15
CA TYR A 124 6.33 9.20 -4.72
C TYR A 124 7.58 9.99 -4.32
N TYR A 125 8.66 9.96 -5.12
CA TYR A 125 9.86 10.77 -4.83
C TYR A 125 9.53 12.25 -4.79
N ARG A 126 8.81 12.73 -5.82
CA ARG A 126 8.35 14.13 -5.89
C ARG A 126 7.46 14.49 -4.70
N LEU A 127 6.55 13.60 -4.30
CA LEU A 127 5.69 13.84 -3.15
C LEU A 127 6.51 13.99 -1.86
N LEU A 128 7.46 13.08 -1.62
CA LEU A 128 8.33 13.15 -0.44
C LEU A 128 9.23 14.40 -0.45
N ASP A 129 9.76 14.78 -1.61
CA ASP A 129 10.57 16.00 -1.78
C ASP A 129 9.77 17.27 -1.45
N GLU A 130 8.56 17.39 -2.00
CA GLU A 130 7.62 18.50 -1.76
C GLU A 130 7.07 18.54 -0.33
N ALA A 131 7.10 17.39 0.36
CA ALA A 131 6.75 17.26 1.77
C ALA A 131 7.94 17.53 2.71
N GLY A 132 9.17 17.66 2.18
CA GLY A 132 10.38 17.73 3.00
C GLY A 132 10.56 16.50 3.89
N ILE A 133 10.19 15.32 3.38
CA ILE A 133 10.35 14.03 4.05
C ILE A 133 11.67 13.40 3.58
N PRO A 134 12.59 13.04 4.49
CA PRO A 134 13.82 12.36 4.11
C PRO A 134 13.54 11.04 3.39
N ARG A 135 14.22 10.82 2.27
CA ARG A 135 14.17 9.58 1.48
C ARG A 135 15.58 9.20 1.01
N PRO A 136 15.83 7.93 0.64
CA PRO A 136 17.12 7.54 0.09
C PRO A 136 17.47 8.38 -1.15
N ARG A 137 18.74 8.78 -1.28
CA ARG A 137 19.24 9.41 -2.50
C ARG A 137 19.08 8.44 -3.67
N VAL A 138 18.63 8.95 -4.82
CA VAL A 138 18.57 8.18 -6.08
C VAL A 138 19.73 8.61 -6.94
N TYR A 139 20.43 7.65 -7.53
CA TYR A 139 21.55 7.87 -8.44
C TYR A 139 21.10 7.58 -9.88
N GLU A 140 21.41 8.48 -10.81
CA GLU A 140 21.13 8.28 -12.24
C GLU A 140 21.96 7.13 -12.81
N ARG A 141 23.20 6.99 -12.34
CA ARG A 141 24.11 5.93 -12.75
C ARG A 141 24.77 5.31 -11.52
N PRO A 142 24.99 3.98 -11.51
CA PRO A 142 25.63 3.31 -10.38
C PRO A 142 27.04 3.86 -10.10
N GLU A 143 27.78 4.30 -11.11
CA GLU A 143 29.13 4.86 -10.98
C GLU A 143 29.18 6.14 -10.14
N ASP A 144 28.06 6.87 -10.04
CA ASP A 144 27.97 8.12 -9.30
C ASP A 144 27.82 7.90 -7.78
N ALA A 145 27.69 6.63 -7.35
CA ALA A 145 27.55 6.27 -5.94
C ALA A 145 28.89 6.21 -5.21
N ASP A 146 29.01 7.08 -4.21
CA ASP A 146 30.16 7.28 -3.32
C ASP A 146 30.07 6.46 -2.01
N GLY A 147 29.00 5.68 -1.84
CA GLY A 147 28.78 4.83 -0.66
C GLY A 147 27.87 3.64 -0.95
N PRO A 148 27.43 2.91 0.09
CA PRO A 148 26.60 1.73 -0.05
C PRO A 148 25.29 2.03 -0.80
N VAL A 149 24.94 1.16 -1.74
CA VAL A 149 23.72 1.28 -2.54
C VAL A 149 22.92 -0.01 -2.54
N ILE A 150 21.61 0.14 -2.68
CA ILE A 150 20.70 -0.92 -3.05
C ILE A 150 20.27 -0.73 -4.50
N VAL A 151 20.48 -1.76 -5.31
CA VAL A 151 20.09 -1.78 -6.72
C VAL A 151 18.84 -2.63 -6.88
N LYS A 152 17.83 -2.06 -7.53
CA LYS A 152 16.52 -2.68 -7.76
C LYS A 152 16.31 -2.81 -9.25
N LEU A 153 16.03 -4.02 -9.74
CA LEU A 153 15.82 -4.28 -11.16
C LEU A 153 14.90 -5.49 -11.36
N PRO A 154 14.09 -5.53 -12.43
CA PRO A 154 13.27 -6.70 -12.73
C PRO A 154 14.15 -7.90 -13.15
N GLU A 155 13.71 -9.12 -12.88
CA GLU A 155 14.37 -10.32 -13.42
C GLU A 155 14.01 -10.53 -14.90
N ALA A 156 14.97 -10.98 -15.72
CA ALA A 156 14.75 -11.20 -17.16
C ALA A 156 13.63 -12.22 -17.44
N ARG A 157 13.60 -13.33 -16.69
CA ARG A 157 12.60 -14.40 -16.85
C ARG A 157 11.31 -14.15 -16.09
N ARG A 158 11.33 -13.29 -15.06
CA ARG A 158 10.22 -13.04 -14.15
C ARG A 158 10.08 -11.55 -13.91
N ARG A 159 9.61 -10.82 -14.93
CA ARG A 159 9.52 -9.34 -14.90
C ARG A 159 8.71 -8.75 -13.73
N VAL A 160 7.86 -9.56 -13.10
CA VAL A 160 7.07 -9.17 -11.91
C VAL A 160 7.92 -9.25 -10.64
N GLU A 161 8.85 -10.20 -10.57
CA GLU A 161 9.78 -10.35 -9.46
C GLU A 161 10.97 -9.40 -9.67
N ARG A 162 11.39 -8.75 -8.59
CA ARG A 162 12.53 -7.84 -8.61
C ARG A 162 13.72 -8.53 -7.97
N ALA A 163 14.85 -8.51 -8.66
CA ALA A 163 16.13 -8.75 -8.06
C ALA A 163 16.52 -7.52 -7.23
N PHE A 164 17.12 -7.79 -6.08
CA PHE A 164 17.68 -6.78 -5.19
C PHE A 164 19.09 -7.23 -4.83
N PHE A 165 20.06 -6.33 -4.93
CA PHE A 165 21.35 -6.57 -4.32
C PHE A 165 21.89 -5.29 -3.71
N ILE A 166 22.73 -5.46 -2.70
CA ILE A 166 23.43 -4.37 -2.02
C ILE A 166 24.88 -4.42 -2.48
N ALA A 167 25.43 -3.25 -2.80
CA ALA A 167 26.84 -3.07 -3.10
C ALA A 167 27.43 -2.04 -2.15
N ARG A 168 28.72 -2.21 -1.82
CA ARG A 168 29.43 -1.31 -0.90
C ARG A 168 29.68 0.09 -1.48
N ASP A 169 29.71 0.20 -2.81
CA ASP A 169 29.98 1.42 -3.57
C ASP A 169 29.52 1.24 -5.03
N GLY A 170 29.59 2.31 -5.83
CA GLY A 170 29.21 2.28 -7.24
C GLY A 170 30.04 1.33 -8.10
N LYS A 171 31.33 1.16 -7.79
CA LYS A 171 32.21 0.26 -8.54
C LYS A 171 31.78 -1.20 -8.36
N ALA A 172 31.54 -1.62 -7.12
CA ALA A 172 31.05 -2.94 -6.78
C ALA A 172 29.64 -3.19 -7.39
N ALA A 173 28.81 -2.14 -7.48
CA ALA A 173 27.51 -2.24 -8.14
C ALA A 173 27.66 -2.57 -9.63
N VAL A 174 28.54 -1.86 -10.34
CA VAL A 174 28.81 -2.10 -11.76
C VAL A 174 29.41 -3.49 -11.99
N GLU A 175 30.33 -3.93 -11.14
CA GLU A 175 30.91 -5.27 -11.20
C GLU A 175 29.83 -6.36 -11.05
N LYS A 176 28.92 -6.19 -10.08
CA LYS A 176 27.83 -7.14 -9.85
C LYS A 176 26.81 -7.16 -10.99
N LEU A 177 26.50 -6.00 -11.59
CA LEU A 177 25.60 -5.93 -12.75
C LEU A 177 26.16 -6.71 -13.95
N ARG A 178 27.46 -6.60 -14.21
CA ARG A 178 28.12 -7.38 -15.29
C ARG A 178 28.01 -8.88 -15.03
N GLU A 179 28.29 -9.32 -13.81
CA GLU A 179 28.16 -10.73 -13.41
C GLU A 179 26.71 -11.26 -13.63
N LEU A 180 25.70 -10.48 -13.23
CA LEU A 180 24.29 -10.87 -13.40
C LEU A 180 23.86 -10.91 -14.88
N MET A 181 24.40 -10.04 -15.72
CA MET A 181 24.19 -10.08 -17.17
C MET A 181 24.83 -11.33 -17.79
N GLU A 182 26.08 -11.63 -17.44
CA GLU A 182 26.80 -12.82 -17.93
C GLU A 182 26.09 -14.12 -17.54
N LYS A 183 25.51 -14.16 -16.34
CA LYS A 183 24.69 -15.28 -15.85
C LYS A 183 23.28 -15.32 -16.47
N GLY A 184 22.88 -14.33 -17.27
CA GLY A 184 21.56 -14.24 -17.88
C GLY A 184 20.41 -14.05 -16.88
N VAL A 185 20.70 -13.52 -15.69
CA VAL A 185 19.70 -13.21 -14.65
C VAL A 185 18.95 -11.93 -15.02
N ILE A 186 19.66 -10.97 -15.62
CA ILE A 186 19.15 -9.67 -16.05
C ILE A 186 19.49 -9.42 -17.52
N ASP A 187 18.71 -8.58 -18.19
CA ASP A 187 18.86 -8.18 -19.59
C ASP A 187 18.96 -6.66 -19.75
N GLU A 188 19.11 -6.17 -20.98
CA GLU A 188 19.18 -4.72 -21.26
C GLU A 188 17.92 -3.96 -20.82
N GLU A 189 16.75 -4.59 -20.87
CA GLU A 189 15.51 -3.97 -20.40
C GLU A 189 15.50 -3.84 -18.87
N SER A 190 16.07 -4.82 -18.18
CA SER A 190 16.26 -4.79 -16.73
C SER A 190 17.18 -3.64 -16.31
N LEU A 191 18.25 -3.38 -17.07
CA LEU A 191 19.12 -2.23 -16.83
C LEU A 191 18.42 -0.90 -17.07
N LYS A 192 17.59 -0.79 -18.12
CA LYS A 192 16.81 0.44 -18.41
C LYS A 192 15.78 0.73 -17.32
N ALA A 193 15.24 -0.31 -16.69
CA ALA A 193 14.28 -0.21 -15.60
C ALA A 193 14.92 -0.17 -14.20
N MET A 194 16.25 -0.17 -14.13
CA MET A 194 16.99 -0.21 -12.87
C MET A 194 16.77 1.08 -12.07
N THR A 195 16.70 0.93 -10.75
CA THR A 195 16.81 2.04 -9.80
C THR A 195 17.99 1.79 -8.88
N VAL A 196 18.87 2.78 -8.75
CA VAL A 196 19.98 2.77 -7.79
C VAL A 196 19.65 3.76 -6.68
N GLU A 197 19.53 3.27 -5.47
CA GLU A 197 19.24 4.07 -4.28
C GLU A 197 20.36 3.91 -3.26
N GLU A 198 20.60 4.95 -2.47
CA GLU A 198 21.39 4.88 -1.24
C GLU A 198 20.89 3.74 -0.36
N TYR A 199 21.82 2.91 0.13
CA TYR A 199 21.50 1.91 1.13
C TYR A 199 21.51 2.57 2.51
N VAL A 200 20.31 2.69 3.10
CA VAL A 200 20.13 3.27 4.44
C VAL A 200 20.12 2.13 5.47
N PRO A 201 21.13 2.00 6.34
CA PRO A 201 21.15 0.97 7.37
C PRO A 201 20.15 1.31 8.48
N GLY A 202 19.28 0.37 8.83
CA GLY A 202 18.35 0.57 9.95
C GLY A 202 17.22 -0.46 10.05
N ALA A 203 16.31 -0.20 10.99
CA ALA A 203 15.13 -1.05 11.22
C ALA A 203 13.96 -0.56 10.36
N HIS A 204 13.33 -1.47 9.62
CA HIS A 204 12.19 -1.15 8.74
C HIS A 204 10.87 -1.15 9.50
N PHE A 205 10.04 -0.16 9.20
CA PHE A 205 8.70 0.02 9.74
C PHE A 205 7.73 0.46 8.65
N ASN A 206 6.53 -0.10 8.66
CA ASN A 206 5.38 0.41 7.93
C ASN A 206 4.53 1.21 8.92
N LEU A 207 4.55 2.54 8.78
CA LEU A 207 3.80 3.46 9.63
C LEU A 207 2.42 3.67 8.99
N ASN A 208 1.38 3.03 9.55
CA ASN A 208 0.04 3.08 8.98
C ASN A 208 -0.77 4.19 9.65
N PHE A 209 -1.24 5.14 8.85
CA PHE A 209 -2.00 6.30 9.29
C PHE A 209 -3.44 6.28 8.76
N PHE A 210 -4.27 7.12 9.35
CA PHE A 210 -5.62 7.41 8.88
C PHE A 210 -5.91 8.92 8.99
N GLN A 211 -6.15 9.58 7.87
CA GLN A 211 -6.59 10.97 7.81
C GLN A 211 -8.12 11.03 7.90
N SER A 212 -8.65 11.39 9.06
CA SER A 212 -10.08 11.48 9.29
C SER A 212 -10.63 12.87 9.01
N LEU A 213 -11.58 12.95 8.08
CA LEU A 213 -12.32 14.17 7.79
C LEU A 213 -13.48 14.34 8.77
N VAL A 214 -14.10 13.23 9.18
CA VAL A 214 -15.22 13.23 10.14
C VAL A 214 -14.78 13.73 11.52
N TYR A 215 -13.60 13.32 11.96
CA TYR A 215 -13.03 13.73 13.26
C TYR A 215 -12.00 14.86 13.14
N GLY A 216 -11.67 15.31 11.92
CA GLY A 216 -10.76 16.44 11.67
C GLY A 216 -9.35 16.23 12.22
N ARG A 217 -8.82 15.00 12.14
CA ARG A 217 -7.52 14.64 12.74
C ARG A 217 -6.76 13.57 11.94
N LEU A 218 -5.45 13.56 12.13
CA LEU A 218 -4.57 12.46 11.71
C LEU A 218 -4.44 11.44 12.85
N GLU A 219 -4.55 10.16 12.52
CA GLU A 219 -4.45 9.06 13.46
C GLU A 219 -3.29 8.14 13.05
N LEU A 220 -2.37 7.82 13.98
CA LEU A 220 -1.47 6.69 13.81
C LEU A 220 -2.26 5.42 14.16
N HIS A 221 -2.48 4.53 13.20
CA HIS A 221 -3.33 3.35 13.41
C HIS A 221 -2.54 2.15 13.93
N SER A 222 -1.49 1.77 13.20
CA SER A 222 -0.71 0.56 13.48
C SER A 222 0.69 0.67 12.90
N ILE A 223 1.61 -0.14 13.43
CA ILE A 223 2.94 -0.29 12.85
C ILE A 223 3.21 -1.79 12.63
N ASP A 224 3.77 -2.12 11.47
CA ASP A 224 4.17 -3.48 11.13
C ASP A 224 5.52 -3.48 10.42
N ARG A 225 6.08 -4.67 10.22
CA ARG A 225 7.24 -4.91 9.38
C ARG A 225 6.95 -6.07 8.44
N ARG A 226 7.50 -6.01 7.22
CA ARG A 226 7.40 -7.10 6.24
C ARG A 226 8.08 -8.38 6.75
N LEU A 227 7.47 -9.52 6.47
CA LEU A 227 8.07 -10.85 6.49
C LEU A 227 8.37 -11.25 5.05
N GLN A 228 9.62 -11.57 4.76
CA GLN A 228 10.13 -11.76 3.41
C GLN A 228 10.79 -13.13 3.22
N THR A 229 10.39 -13.82 2.16
CA THR A 229 10.97 -15.11 1.77
C THR A 229 11.95 -14.95 0.60
N ASN A 230 13.12 -15.57 0.63
CA ASN A 230 13.73 -16.43 1.66
C ASN A 230 14.74 -15.67 2.55
N ILE A 231 14.92 -14.37 2.35
CA ILE A 231 15.98 -13.58 3.00
C ILE A 231 15.90 -13.62 4.54
N ASP A 232 14.69 -13.59 5.12
CA ASP A 232 14.54 -13.56 6.59
C ASP A 232 14.98 -14.85 7.26
N ASP A 233 14.90 -15.98 6.55
CA ASP A 233 15.37 -17.28 7.03
C ASP A 233 16.87 -17.45 6.79
N LEU A 234 17.38 -17.01 5.63
CA LEU A 234 18.81 -17.01 5.34
C LEU A 234 19.60 -16.21 6.38
N ASN A 235 19.07 -15.06 6.80
CA ASN A 235 19.67 -14.20 7.82
C ASN A 235 19.76 -14.84 9.21
N ARG A 236 19.07 -15.97 9.46
CA ARG A 236 19.13 -16.71 10.72
C ARG A 236 20.18 -17.82 10.72
N LEU A 237 20.74 -18.15 9.56
CA LEU A 237 21.76 -19.17 9.42
C LEU A 237 23.14 -18.62 9.82
N PRO A 238 24.02 -19.43 10.43
CA PRO A 238 25.44 -19.07 10.60
C PRO A 238 26.11 -18.72 9.26
N ALA A 239 27.06 -17.79 9.28
CA ALA A 239 27.74 -17.30 8.07
C ALA A 239 28.33 -18.41 7.19
N TRP A 240 28.97 -19.42 7.79
CA TRP A 240 29.55 -20.55 7.06
C TRP A 240 28.51 -21.41 6.33
N ILE A 241 27.25 -21.46 6.80
CA ILE A 241 26.16 -22.12 6.08
C ILE A 241 25.71 -21.25 4.90
N GLN A 242 25.61 -19.94 5.11
CA GLN A 242 25.22 -19.01 4.05
C GLN A 242 26.22 -19.07 2.89
N GLU A 243 27.53 -19.05 3.19
CA GLU A 243 28.60 -19.24 2.21
C GLU A 243 28.48 -20.59 1.49
N GLY A 244 28.19 -21.68 2.22
CA GLY A 244 27.99 -23.01 1.64
C GLY A 244 26.75 -23.16 0.75
N LEU A 245 25.81 -22.21 0.79
CA LEU A 245 24.61 -22.17 -0.04
C LEU A 245 24.74 -21.26 -1.28
N GLU A 246 25.87 -20.59 -1.44
CA GLU A 246 26.11 -19.69 -2.57
C GLU A 246 25.91 -20.41 -3.92
N GLY A 247 25.13 -19.82 -4.82
CA GLY A 247 24.78 -20.39 -6.13
C GLY A 247 23.74 -21.53 -6.09
N ALA A 248 23.42 -22.07 -4.91
CA ALA A 248 22.33 -23.04 -4.72
C ALA A 248 21.03 -22.38 -4.24
N VAL A 249 21.14 -21.38 -3.36
CA VAL A 249 20.01 -20.62 -2.81
C VAL A 249 20.25 -19.13 -2.99
N GLU A 250 19.50 -18.51 -3.89
CA GLU A 250 19.56 -17.07 -4.12
C GLU A 250 18.70 -16.32 -3.08
N PRO A 251 19.23 -15.28 -2.41
CA PRO A 251 18.45 -14.46 -1.50
C PRO A 251 17.35 -13.68 -2.24
N ARG A 252 16.14 -13.74 -1.71
CA ARG A 252 14.96 -13.08 -2.27
C ARG A 252 14.23 -12.29 -1.19
N MET A 253 13.72 -11.13 -1.59
CA MET A 253 12.99 -10.19 -0.73
C MET A 253 11.47 -10.22 -1.01
N ILE A 254 10.92 -11.40 -1.33
CA ILE A 254 9.51 -11.54 -1.70
C ILE A 254 8.66 -11.41 -0.43
N GLU A 255 7.78 -10.40 -0.39
CA GLU A 255 6.84 -10.20 0.70
C GLU A 255 5.84 -11.35 0.76
N ILE A 256 5.77 -12.04 1.91
CA ILE A 256 4.84 -13.15 2.13
C ILE A 256 3.90 -12.92 3.31
N GLY A 257 4.22 -11.94 4.17
CA GLY A 257 3.42 -11.61 5.35
C GLY A 257 3.93 -10.39 6.07
N HIS A 258 3.40 -10.16 7.28
CA HIS A 258 3.73 -9.02 8.11
C HIS A 258 3.76 -9.40 9.59
N ILE A 259 4.62 -8.73 10.34
CA ILE A 259 4.79 -8.86 11.79
C ILE A 259 4.34 -7.55 12.44
N PRO A 260 3.40 -7.56 13.39
CA PRO A 260 3.05 -6.37 14.14
C PRO A 260 4.22 -5.96 15.04
N VAL A 261 4.61 -4.69 15.00
CA VAL A 261 5.69 -4.15 15.84
C VAL A 261 5.29 -2.81 16.45
N THR A 262 5.99 -2.39 17.49
CA THR A 262 5.93 -1.02 18.00
C THR A 262 7.21 -0.28 17.62
N ILE A 263 7.16 1.05 17.65
CA ILE A 263 8.35 1.89 17.58
C ILE A 263 8.63 2.44 18.99
N ARG A 264 9.88 2.77 19.29
CA ARG A 264 10.23 3.43 20.55
C ARG A 264 9.37 4.68 20.72
N GLU A 265 8.73 4.86 21.87
CA GLU A 265 7.75 5.94 22.08
C GLU A 265 8.33 7.34 21.83
N SER A 266 9.60 7.57 22.18
CA SER A 266 10.30 8.84 21.90
C SER A 266 10.43 9.17 20.40
N MET A 267 10.18 8.21 19.51
CA MET A 267 10.15 8.41 18.05
C MET A 267 8.79 8.88 17.55
N LEU A 268 7.72 8.76 18.35
CA LEU A 268 6.36 9.08 17.90
C LEU A 268 6.22 10.53 17.46
N HIS A 269 6.94 11.46 18.08
CA HIS A 269 6.98 12.85 17.63
C HIS A 269 7.36 12.95 16.14
N ARG A 270 8.47 12.30 15.74
CA ARG A 270 8.93 12.26 14.34
C ARG A 270 7.94 11.52 13.44
N VAL A 271 7.32 10.44 13.94
CA VAL A 271 6.28 9.69 13.19
C VAL A 271 5.10 10.60 12.84
N PHE A 272 4.59 11.37 13.79
CA PHE A 272 3.50 12.32 13.53
C PHE A 272 3.92 13.47 12.61
N GLU A 273 5.14 14.00 12.75
CA GLU A 273 5.66 15.01 11.80
C GLU A 273 5.65 14.50 10.36
N LEU A 274 6.10 13.25 10.13
CA LEU A 274 6.07 12.64 8.79
C LEU A 274 4.63 12.52 8.26
N GLY A 275 3.70 12.02 9.07
CA GLY A 275 2.31 11.87 8.67
C GLY A 275 1.62 13.19 8.33
N LEU A 276 1.86 14.24 9.13
CA LEU A 276 1.31 15.58 8.90
C LEU A 276 1.87 16.21 7.62
N ARG A 277 3.20 16.18 7.43
CA ARG A 277 3.84 16.71 6.22
C ARG A 277 3.36 16.00 4.96
N PHE A 278 3.21 14.67 5.02
CA PHE A 278 2.68 13.90 3.90
C PHE A 278 1.25 14.30 3.56
N ALA A 279 0.37 14.38 4.56
CA ALA A 279 -1.03 14.76 4.37
C ALA A 279 -1.17 16.17 3.77
N GLU A 280 -0.37 17.12 4.26
CA GLU A 280 -0.34 18.50 3.74
C GLU A 280 0.16 18.56 2.29
N ALA A 281 1.29 17.92 1.98
CA ALA A 281 1.85 17.89 0.63
C ALA A 281 0.89 17.21 -0.36
N ALA A 282 0.28 16.09 0.03
CA ALA A 282 -0.72 15.41 -0.78
C ALA A 282 -1.94 16.32 -1.06
N ALA A 283 -2.40 17.10 -0.08
CA ALA A 283 -3.49 18.05 -0.27
C ALA A 283 -3.15 19.19 -1.23
N ARG A 284 -1.89 19.67 -1.25
CA ARG A 284 -1.43 20.66 -2.23
C ARG A 284 -1.27 20.06 -3.63
N LEU A 285 -0.66 18.88 -3.73
CA LEU A 285 -0.25 18.28 -5.00
C LEU A 285 -1.41 17.60 -5.74
N GLU A 286 -2.34 17.01 -5.01
CA GLU A 286 -3.51 16.31 -5.56
C GLU A 286 -4.72 16.53 -4.65
N PRO A 287 -5.38 17.71 -4.71
CA PRO A 287 -6.58 17.98 -3.93
C PRO A 287 -7.66 16.90 -4.08
N PRO A 288 -8.38 16.53 -3.00
CA PRO A 288 -8.34 17.11 -1.64
C PRO A 288 -7.21 16.56 -0.75
N GLY A 289 -6.27 15.80 -1.30
CA GLY A 289 -5.24 15.08 -0.56
C GLY A 289 -5.70 13.71 -0.09
N VAL A 290 -5.10 13.23 1.01
CA VAL A 290 -5.40 11.90 1.55
C VAL A 290 -6.73 11.90 2.26
N LEU A 291 -7.61 10.97 1.89
CA LEU A 291 -8.87 10.70 2.59
C LEU A 291 -8.81 9.27 3.14
N GLY A 292 -8.79 9.13 4.47
CA GLY A 292 -8.66 7.84 5.13
C GLY A 292 -7.23 7.30 5.15
N PRO A 293 -6.99 6.01 4.85
CA PRO A 293 -5.74 5.34 5.18
C PRO A 293 -4.60 5.71 4.24
N PHE A 294 -3.39 5.79 4.80
CA PHE A 294 -2.14 5.78 4.05
C PHE A 294 -1.02 5.13 4.86
N THR A 295 0.10 4.80 4.21
CA THR A 295 1.26 4.16 4.86
C THR A 295 2.54 4.83 4.39
N LEU A 296 3.44 5.10 5.34
CA LEU A 296 4.82 5.49 5.06
C LEU A 296 5.73 4.33 5.44
N GLN A 297 6.48 3.80 4.48
CA GLN A 297 7.45 2.74 4.72
C GLN A 297 8.79 3.40 5.03
N ALA A 298 9.24 3.28 6.27
CA ALA A 298 10.35 4.03 6.82
C ALA A 298 11.44 3.11 7.37
N ILE A 299 12.68 3.61 7.36
CA ILE A 299 13.84 3.03 8.03
C ILE A 299 14.19 3.94 9.20
N ALA A 300 14.26 3.37 10.41
CA ALA A 300 14.82 4.03 11.58
C ALA A 300 16.32 3.79 11.63
N THR A 301 17.11 4.86 11.52
CA THR A 301 18.58 4.80 11.51
C THR A 301 19.13 4.65 12.94
N PRO A 302 20.41 4.26 13.10
CA PRO A 302 21.06 4.23 14.43
C PRO A 302 21.02 5.58 15.17
N GLU A 303 20.99 6.70 14.44
CA GLU A 303 20.91 8.07 14.96
C GLU A 303 19.47 8.49 15.29
N LEU A 304 18.51 7.56 15.24
CA LEU A 304 17.09 7.80 15.50
C LEU A 304 16.46 8.79 14.49
N GLY A 305 16.99 8.83 13.27
CA GLY A 305 16.34 9.44 12.11
C GLY A 305 15.29 8.51 11.51
N LEU A 306 14.33 9.07 10.76
CA LEU A 306 13.38 8.30 9.94
C LEU A 306 13.55 8.69 8.47
N VAL A 307 13.77 7.69 7.63
CA VAL A 307 13.91 7.85 6.18
C VAL A 307 12.83 7.03 5.48
N VAL A 308 11.98 7.67 4.67
CA VAL A 308 10.87 7.02 3.96
C VAL A 308 11.35 6.53 2.59
N TYR A 309 11.22 5.23 2.33
CA TYR A 309 11.69 4.59 1.09
C TYR A 309 10.56 4.12 0.17
N ASP A 310 9.31 4.16 0.65
CA ASP A 310 8.12 3.87 -0.14
C ASP A 310 6.86 4.39 0.55
N ILE A 311 5.76 4.51 -0.19
CA ILE A 311 4.47 4.98 0.34
C ILE A 311 3.32 4.10 -0.13
N ALA A 312 2.18 4.18 0.55
CA ALA A 312 0.91 3.68 0.04
C ALA A 312 -0.18 4.70 0.35
N PRO A 313 -0.75 5.43 -0.63
CA PRO A 313 -1.79 6.44 -0.38
C PRO A 313 -3.19 5.83 -0.22
N ARG A 314 -3.26 4.63 0.38
CA ARG A 314 -4.44 3.79 0.57
C ARG A 314 -4.16 2.79 1.70
N ILE A 315 -5.10 1.90 2.00
CA ILE A 315 -4.88 0.80 2.95
C ILE A 315 -3.67 -0.07 2.54
N GLY A 316 -2.71 -0.22 3.46
CA GLY A 316 -1.52 -1.08 3.33
C GLY A 316 -1.82 -2.56 3.54
N GLY A 317 -0.96 -3.46 3.02
CA GLY A 317 -1.08 -4.90 3.29
C GLY A 317 -0.72 -5.26 4.73
N GLY A 318 0.12 -4.43 5.35
CA GLY A 318 0.62 -4.61 6.70
C GLY A 318 -0.42 -4.53 7.80
N THR A 319 -1.53 -3.83 7.57
CA THR A 319 -2.61 -3.75 8.57
C THR A 319 -3.33 -5.07 8.77
N ASN A 320 -3.17 -6.05 7.86
CA ASN A 320 -3.65 -7.41 8.05
C ASN A 320 -3.02 -8.07 9.29
N ALA A 321 -1.79 -7.69 9.66
CA ALA A 321 -1.05 -8.25 10.80
C ALA A 321 -1.78 -8.03 12.14
N VAL A 322 -2.64 -7.02 12.21
CA VAL A 322 -3.41 -6.64 13.40
C VAL A 322 -4.91 -6.80 13.20
N MET A 323 -5.35 -7.39 12.08
CA MET A 323 -6.78 -7.51 11.74
C MET A 323 -7.59 -8.17 12.85
N ALA A 324 -7.06 -9.20 13.52
CA ALA A 324 -7.78 -9.98 14.53
C ALA A 324 -8.15 -9.16 15.78
N TRP A 325 -7.22 -8.36 16.29
CA TRP A 325 -7.34 -7.62 17.56
C TRP A 325 -7.35 -6.09 17.43
N GLY A 326 -7.11 -5.53 16.24
CA GLY A 326 -7.08 -4.10 15.93
C GLY A 326 -5.69 -3.45 16.04
N GLY A 327 -5.52 -2.28 15.44
CA GLY A 327 -4.26 -1.54 15.42
C GLY A 327 -3.74 -1.20 16.81
N GLN A 328 -2.42 -1.29 17.02
CA GLN A 328 -1.80 -1.09 18.33
C GLN A 328 -2.12 0.29 18.93
N TYR A 329 -2.21 1.30 18.07
CA TYR A 329 -2.45 2.68 18.47
C TYR A 329 -3.93 3.09 18.30
N SER A 330 -4.74 2.31 17.57
CA SER A 330 -6.15 2.66 17.32
C SER A 330 -6.98 2.72 18.61
N SER A 331 -6.64 1.92 19.62
CA SER A 331 -7.26 1.94 20.95
C SER A 331 -7.04 3.25 21.75
N LEU A 332 -6.08 4.09 21.36
CA LEU A 332 -5.87 5.40 21.98
C LEU A 332 -6.88 6.45 21.47
N TYR A 333 -7.57 6.14 20.36
CA TYR A 333 -8.51 7.05 19.70
C TYR A 333 -9.98 6.67 19.90
N PHE A 334 -10.23 5.41 20.28
CA PHE A 334 -11.56 4.81 20.36
C PHE A 334 -11.62 3.82 21.54
N ASP A 335 -12.81 3.64 22.12
CA ASP A 335 -13.02 2.78 23.30
C ASP A 335 -12.69 1.29 23.09
N ARG A 336 -12.51 0.87 21.84
CA ARG A 336 -12.05 -0.47 21.48
C ARG A 336 -11.01 -0.38 20.35
N PRO A 337 -10.05 -1.31 20.28
CA PRO A 337 -9.16 -1.39 19.13
C PRO A 337 -9.98 -1.71 17.88
N LEU A 338 -9.71 -0.97 16.82
CA LEU A 338 -10.28 -1.15 15.50
C LEU A 338 -9.20 -1.68 14.56
N SER A 339 -9.53 -2.63 13.69
CA SER A 339 -8.73 -2.89 12.50
C SER A 339 -8.85 -1.73 11.52
N LEU A 340 -7.97 -1.68 10.50
CA LEU A 340 -8.04 -0.57 9.55
C LEU A 340 -9.30 -0.65 8.69
N GLY A 341 -9.74 -1.86 8.34
CA GLY A 341 -11.04 -2.10 7.71
C GLY A 341 -12.22 -1.62 8.56
N GLU A 342 -12.23 -1.89 9.88
CA GLU A 342 -13.24 -1.36 10.80
C GLU A 342 -13.19 0.17 10.86
N ARG A 343 -11.99 0.75 10.86
CA ARG A 343 -11.81 2.21 10.91
C ARG A 343 -12.31 2.91 9.64
N ILE A 344 -12.10 2.31 8.47
CA ILE A 344 -12.68 2.79 7.19
C ILE A 344 -14.21 2.74 7.26
N ALA A 345 -14.77 1.61 7.69
CA ALA A 345 -16.22 1.45 7.81
C ALA A 345 -16.81 2.44 8.82
N LEU A 346 -16.13 2.71 9.93
CA LEU A 346 -16.54 3.70 10.93
C LEU A 346 -16.56 5.13 10.35
N GLU A 347 -15.58 5.50 9.53
CA GLU A 347 -15.56 6.83 8.88
C GLU A 347 -16.78 7.01 7.97
N ILE A 348 -17.08 5.99 7.15
CA ILE A 348 -18.24 5.97 6.26
C ILE A 348 -19.54 6.03 7.08
N HIS A 349 -19.63 5.21 8.14
CA HIS A 349 -20.79 5.17 9.02
C HIS A 349 -21.07 6.53 9.66
N GLU A 350 -20.05 7.16 10.23
CA GLU A 350 -20.21 8.45 10.90
C GLU A 350 -20.52 9.59 9.93
N ALA A 351 -19.95 9.58 8.71
CA ALA A 351 -20.33 10.54 7.68
C ALA A 351 -21.80 10.41 7.31
N LEU A 352 -22.26 9.19 7.01
CA LEU A 352 -23.67 8.90 6.72
C LEU A 352 -24.59 9.32 7.88
N ARG A 353 -24.19 9.05 9.13
CA ARG A 353 -24.95 9.41 10.32
C ARG A 353 -25.06 10.93 10.52
N ARG A 354 -24.00 11.69 10.22
CA ARG A 354 -23.93 13.14 10.47
C ARG A 354 -24.51 14.01 9.37
N GLY A 355 -24.45 13.55 8.11
CA GLY A 355 -24.88 14.36 6.97
C GLY A 355 -25.31 13.55 5.74
N GLY A 356 -25.62 12.26 5.93
CA GLY A 356 -26.09 11.39 4.87
C GLY A 356 -25.12 11.31 3.69
N VAL A 357 -25.69 11.29 2.48
CA VAL A 357 -24.95 11.17 1.23
C VAL A 357 -24.05 12.38 0.96
N GLU A 358 -24.42 13.58 1.42
CA GLU A 358 -23.61 14.79 1.22
C GLU A 358 -22.28 14.70 2.00
N ALA A 359 -22.32 14.24 3.25
CA ALA A 359 -21.12 14.00 4.02
C ALA A 359 -20.28 12.85 3.43
N LEU A 360 -20.93 11.78 2.95
CA LEU A 360 -20.24 10.69 2.25
C LEU A 360 -19.53 11.17 0.98
N ALA A 361 -20.12 12.12 0.23
CA ALA A 361 -19.53 12.66 -0.98
C ALA A 361 -18.16 13.32 -0.75
N ARG A 362 -17.88 13.79 0.48
CA ARG A 362 -16.59 14.38 0.86
C ARG A 362 -15.49 13.35 1.14
N LEU A 363 -15.86 12.07 1.31
CA LEU A 363 -14.94 10.98 1.59
C LEU A 363 -14.57 10.16 0.35
N VAL A 364 -15.19 10.46 -0.78
CA VAL A 364 -15.05 9.67 -2.00
C VAL A 364 -14.70 10.57 -3.17
N THR A 365 -14.03 9.99 -4.15
CA THR A 365 -13.81 10.60 -5.46
C THR A 365 -14.41 9.72 -6.54
#